data_AF-A0A9P7WPS2-F1
#
_entry.id   AF-A0A9P7WPS2-F1
#
_cell.length_a   1.000
_cell.length_b   1.000
_cell.length_c   1.000
_cell.angle_alpha   90.00
_cell.angle_beta   90.00
_cell.angle_gamma   90.00
#
_symmetry.space_group_name_H-M   'P 1'
#
loop_
_entity.id
_entity.type
_entity.pdbx_description
1 polymer ?
#
loop_
_entity_poly.entity_id
_entity_poly.type
_entity_poly.pdbx_seq_one_letter_code
_entity_poly.pdbx_strand_id
1 'polypeptide(L)'
;MVAGWDAWRDVDVKTWVVPLPAGETSEEGDWHLRVHRIVTGGTIWACDGAFSVSGVKSDGSQRRLVGWDEELDEGVLTSHGDETTGASALVRSSVGTTGIRALYWSPMATVAADKRTEPRPEGRIINCSPNSNIMFPKSLLPTLQVELPPRSEPYWLVSAVFGIAGHNGKDLSWRRSWEERLASPLWLTHILNDL
;
A
#
# COMPACT_ATOMS: atom_id res chain seq x y z
N MET A 1 -12.66 4.18 11.61
CA MET A 1 -12.87 5.64 11.38
C MET A 1 -13.32 5.83 9.94
N VAL A 2 -14.20 6.80 9.65
CA VAL A 2 -14.58 7.15 8.27
C VAL A 2 -14.20 8.60 7.97
N ALA A 3 -13.62 8.83 6.81
CA ALA A 3 -13.33 10.15 6.26
C ALA A 3 -13.97 10.25 4.88
N GLY A 4 -14.64 11.36 4.59
CA GLY A 4 -15.16 11.68 3.27
C GLY A 4 -14.60 13.02 2.81
N TRP A 5 -14.26 13.14 1.53
CA TRP A 5 -13.88 14.42 0.94
C TRP A 5 -14.33 14.53 -0.52
N ASP A 6 -14.69 15.74 -0.92
CA ASP A 6 -14.90 16.14 -2.31
C ASP A 6 -13.60 16.77 -2.81
N ALA A 7 -12.77 16.00 -3.51
CA ALA A 7 -11.45 16.48 -3.95
C ALA A 7 -11.58 17.55 -5.05
N TRP A 8 -12.57 17.38 -5.93
CA TRP A 8 -13.00 18.29 -6.98
C TRP A 8 -14.51 18.18 -7.20
N ARG A 9 -15.07 19.03 -8.06
CA ARG A 9 -16.52 19.12 -8.32
C ARG A 9 -17.16 17.78 -8.71
N ASP A 10 -16.39 16.88 -9.31
CA ASP A 10 -16.81 15.60 -9.86
C ASP A 10 -16.04 14.40 -9.27
N VAL A 11 -15.39 14.59 -8.11
CA VAL A 11 -14.59 13.54 -7.44
C VAL A 11 -15.00 13.41 -5.98
N ASP A 12 -15.68 12.30 -5.65
CA ASP A 12 -16.06 11.91 -4.28
C ASP A 12 -15.19 10.73 -3.83
N VAL A 13 -14.56 10.86 -2.66
CA VAL A 13 -13.79 9.79 -2.05
C VAL A 13 -14.26 9.57 -0.63
N LYS A 14 -14.58 8.31 -0.32
CA LYS A 14 -14.82 7.85 1.05
C LYS A 14 -13.75 6.85 1.42
N THR A 15 -13.11 7.09 2.55
CA THR A 15 -12.07 6.23 3.10
C THR A 15 -12.48 5.73 4.48
N TRP A 16 -12.42 4.42 4.69
CA TRP A 16 -12.55 3.80 5.99
C TRP A 16 -11.19 3.26 6.43
N VAL A 17 -10.78 3.59 7.65
CA VAL A 17 -9.62 2.97 8.29
C VAL A 17 -10.12 1.96 9.31
N VAL A 18 -9.72 0.71 9.11
CA VAL A 18 -10.12 -0.42 9.95
C VAL A 18 -8.87 -1.00 10.62
N PRO A 19 -8.71 -0.88 11.95
CA PRO A 19 -7.66 -1.59 12.66
C PRO A 19 -7.95 -3.08 12.62
N LEU A 20 -6.90 -3.89 12.50
CA LEU A 20 -7.05 -5.34 12.65
C LEU A 20 -6.96 -5.69 14.14
N PRO A 21 -7.81 -6.61 14.65
CA PRO A 21 -7.73 -7.06 16.03
C PRO A 21 -6.35 -7.65 16.35
N ALA A 22 -5.83 -7.37 17.54
CA ALA A 22 -4.64 -8.05 18.05
C ALA A 22 -4.89 -9.57 18.06
N GLY A 23 -4.07 -10.33 17.33
CA GLY A 23 -4.21 -11.78 17.14
C GLY A 23 -4.69 -12.24 15.76
N GLU A 24 -5.22 -11.35 14.91
CA GLU A 24 -5.42 -11.63 13.47
C GLU A 24 -4.18 -11.28 12.62
N THR A 25 -3.20 -10.63 13.25
CA THR A 25 -1.87 -10.31 12.69
C THR A 25 -0.80 -11.01 13.52
N SER A 26 0.36 -11.29 12.92
CA SER A 26 1.56 -11.71 13.65
C SER A 26 1.83 -10.75 14.82
N GLU A 27 2.19 -11.27 16.00
CA GLU A 27 2.42 -10.51 17.24
C GLU A 27 3.43 -9.34 17.10
N GLU A 28 4.17 -9.29 16.00
CA GLU A 28 5.30 -8.38 15.77
C GLU A 28 4.98 -7.27 14.74
N GLY A 29 3.88 -7.35 13.97
CA GLY A 29 3.61 -6.46 12.84
C GLY A 29 2.29 -5.69 12.93
N ASP A 30 2.35 -4.36 12.87
CA ASP A 30 1.16 -3.50 12.88
C ASP A 30 0.54 -3.43 11.47
N TRP A 31 -0.63 -4.05 11.32
CA TRP A 31 -1.44 -3.91 10.12
C TRP A 31 -2.73 -3.14 10.37
N HIS A 32 -3.13 -2.35 9.38
CA HIS A 32 -4.49 -1.82 9.29
C HIS A 32 -4.96 -1.84 7.84
N LEU A 33 -6.28 -1.86 7.67
CA LEU A 33 -6.90 -1.78 6.36
C LEU A 33 -7.34 -0.36 6.07
N ARG A 34 -7.23 0.04 4.79
CA ARG A 34 -7.95 1.19 4.25
C ARG A 34 -8.84 0.73 3.13
N VAL A 35 -10.11 1.12 3.20
CA VAL A 35 -11.10 0.87 2.15
C VAL A 35 -11.40 2.20 1.51
N HIS A 36 -11.26 2.29 0.20
CA HIS A 36 -11.56 3.49 -0.57
C HIS A 36 -12.72 3.20 -1.52
N ARG A 37 -13.75 4.04 -1.46
CA ARG A 37 -14.76 4.18 -2.51
C ARG A 37 -14.47 5.46 -3.26
N ILE A 38 -14.23 5.37 -4.57
CA ILE A 38 -13.83 6.50 -5.40
C ILE A 38 -14.83 6.65 -6.55
N VAL A 39 -15.49 7.80 -6.64
CA VAL A 39 -16.31 8.19 -7.78
C VAL A 39 -15.60 9.34 -8.48
N THR A 40 -15.47 9.27 -9.79
CA THR A 40 -14.79 10.31 -10.58
C THR A 40 -15.50 10.57 -11.91
N GLY A 41 -15.74 11.84 -12.23
CA GLY A 41 -16.28 12.32 -13.50
C GLY A 41 -15.21 12.66 -14.55
N GLY A 42 -13.93 12.70 -14.14
CA GLY A 42 -12.76 12.88 -15.00
C GLY A 42 -11.70 11.82 -14.76
N THR A 43 -10.63 11.85 -15.57
CA THR A 43 -9.47 10.99 -15.34
C THR A 43 -8.61 11.53 -14.21
N ILE A 44 -8.34 10.71 -13.19
CA ILE A 44 -7.51 11.09 -12.03
C ILE A 44 -6.44 10.05 -11.72
N TRP A 45 -5.39 10.45 -11.02
CA TRP A 45 -4.49 9.51 -10.34
C TRP A 45 -4.96 9.30 -8.91
N ALA A 46 -5.24 8.05 -8.54
CA ALA A 46 -5.45 7.65 -7.15
C ALA A 46 -4.16 7.04 -6.61
N CYS A 47 -3.72 7.55 -5.46
CA CYS A 47 -2.51 7.09 -4.77
C CYS A 47 -2.84 6.81 -3.30
N ASP A 48 -2.46 5.63 -2.81
CA ASP A 48 -2.57 5.27 -1.39
C ASP A 48 -1.19 4.87 -0.84
N GLY A 49 -0.69 5.59 0.16
CA GLY A 49 0.68 5.47 0.65
C GLY A 49 0.76 4.82 2.04
N ALA A 50 1.76 3.98 2.28
CA ALA A 50 2.07 3.43 3.60
C ALA A 50 2.68 4.50 4.54
N PHE A 51 3.50 4.07 5.49
CA PHE A 51 4.34 5.00 6.25
C PHE A 51 5.62 5.31 5.48
N SER A 52 6.09 6.55 5.59
CA SER A 52 7.41 6.91 5.07
C SER A 52 8.51 6.46 6.03
N VAL A 53 9.62 5.95 5.50
CA VAL A 53 10.76 5.46 6.29
C VAL A 53 12.08 5.97 5.70
N SER A 54 13.18 5.83 6.46
CA SER A 54 14.52 6.18 5.97
C SER A 54 14.80 5.49 4.63
N GLY A 55 15.18 6.30 3.64
CA GLY A 55 15.51 5.87 2.29
C GLY A 55 17.01 5.72 2.05
N VAL A 56 17.83 5.65 3.09
CA VAL A 56 19.28 5.52 3.00
C VAL A 56 19.77 4.24 3.65
N LYS A 57 20.86 3.69 3.11
CA LYS A 57 21.55 2.51 3.65
C LYS A 57 22.11 2.78 5.04
N SER A 58 22.17 1.75 5.87
CA SER A 58 22.78 1.80 7.21
C SER A 58 24.30 1.70 7.22
N ASP A 59 24.94 1.47 6.07
CA ASP A 59 26.41 1.39 5.88
C ASP A 59 27.18 2.72 6.06
N GLY A 60 26.53 3.78 6.53
CA GLY A 60 27.13 5.11 6.70
C GLY A 60 27.36 5.88 5.40
N SER A 61 27.15 5.28 4.22
CA SER A 61 27.45 5.91 2.92
C SER A 61 26.46 6.99 2.51
N GLN A 62 25.30 7.10 3.18
CA GLN A 62 24.19 8.00 2.81
C GLN A 62 23.63 7.75 1.40
N ARG A 63 23.99 6.62 0.78
CA ARG A 63 23.45 6.16 -0.50
C ARG A 63 22.00 5.73 -0.30
N ARG A 64 21.19 5.89 -1.35
CA ARG A 64 19.78 5.51 -1.31
C ARG A 64 19.61 3.99 -1.26
N LEU A 65 18.54 3.57 -0.60
CA LEU A 65 17.99 2.23 -0.75
C LEU A 65 17.47 2.09 -2.19
N VAL A 66 18.03 1.13 -2.91
CA VAL A 66 17.66 0.76 -4.27
C VAL A 66 17.81 -0.75 -4.41
N GLY A 67 16.82 -1.41 -5.03
CA GLY A 67 16.78 -2.86 -5.07
C GLY A 67 16.85 -3.48 -3.67
N TRP A 68 17.28 -4.75 -3.61
CA TRP A 68 17.48 -5.48 -2.37
C TRP A 68 18.98 -5.66 -2.09
N ASP A 69 19.40 -5.38 -0.85
CA ASP A 69 20.76 -5.59 -0.35
C ASP A 69 20.75 -6.72 0.69
N GLU A 70 21.26 -7.89 0.29
CA GLU A 70 21.24 -9.10 1.13
C GLU A 70 22.18 -9.00 2.33
N GLU A 71 23.26 -8.22 2.24
CA GLU A 71 24.22 -8.09 3.33
C GLU A 71 23.62 -7.30 4.49
N LEU A 72 22.97 -6.19 4.14
CA LEU A 72 22.33 -5.26 5.07
C LEU A 72 20.92 -5.72 5.49
N ASP A 73 20.27 -6.62 4.75
CA ASP A 73 18.83 -6.91 4.86
C ASP A 73 18.00 -5.62 4.74
N GLU A 74 18.32 -4.79 3.75
CA GLU A 74 17.68 -3.50 3.48
C GLU A 74 17.35 -3.37 2.00
N GLY A 75 16.31 -2.61 1.69
CA GLY A 75 15.96 -2.36 0.30
C GLY A 75 14.50 -2.06 0.06
N VAL A 76 14.13 -2.20 -1.20
CA VAL A 76 12.78 -1.98 -1.70
C VAL A 76 12.29 -3.17 -2.48
N LEU A 77 11.01 -3.51 -2.32
CA LEU A 77 10.32 -4.55 -3.08
C LEU A 77 9.03 -3.97 -3.64
N THR A 78 8.78 -4.19 -4.93
CA THR A 78 7.53 -3.80 -5.59
C THR A 78 7.00 -4.96 -6.42
N SER A 79 5.68 -5.10 -6.46
CA SER A 79 4.97 -6.05 -7.30
C SER A 79 3.77 -5.37 -7.94
N HIS A 80 3.57 -5.61 -9.23
CA HIS A 80 2.33 -5.24 -9.92
C HIS A 80 1.16 -6.14 -9.52
N GLY A 81 1.46 -7.32 -8.96
CA GLY A 81 0.46 -8.28 -8.51
C GLY A 81 -0.36 -8.92 -9.64
N ASP A 82 -0.98 -10.05 -9.31
CA ASP A 82 -2.09 -10.64 -10.05
C ASP A 82 -3.37 -10.61 -9.19
N GLU A 83 -4.43 -11.26 -9.66
CA GLU A 83 -5.72 -11.31 -8.95
C GLU A 83 -5.64 -11.99 -7.57
N THR A 84 -4.65 -12.86 -7.38
CA THR A 84 -4.43 -13.62 -6.15
C THR A 84 -3.49 -12.92 -5.17
N THR A 85 -2.51 -12.19 -5.68
CA THR A 85 -1.42 -11.62 -4.87
C THR A 85 -1.58 -10.13 -4.61
N GLY A 86 -2.25 -9.42 -5.52
CA GLY A 86 -2.42 -7.98 -5.48
C GLY A 86 -1.11 -7.20 -5.61
N ALA A 87 -1.20 -5.97 -6.10
CA ALA A 87 -0.06 -5.08 -6.18
C ALA A 87 0.47 -4.77 -4.77
N SER A 88 1.79 -4.60 -4.63
CA SER A 88 2.39 -4.25 -3.34
C SER A 88 3.69 -3.49 -3.47
N ALA A 89 3.99 -2.70 -2.44
CA ALA A 89 5.24 -1.97 -2.30
C ALA A 89 5.72 -2.07 -0.85
N LEU A 90 7.01 -2.29 -0.64
CA LEU A 90 7.63 -2.42 0.67
C LEU A 90 9.00 -1.77 0.68
N VAL A 91 9.34 -1.13 1.80
CA VAL A 91 10.67 -0.60 2.09
C VAL A 91 11.13 -1.18 3.43
N ARG A 92 12.32 -1.79 3.42
CA ARG A 92 13.05 -2.21 4.61
C ARG A 92 14.27 -1.32 4.79
N SER A 93 14.40 -0.72 5.97
CA SER A 93 15.54 0.09 6.38
C SER A 93 15.98 -0.31 7.79
N SER A 94 17.17 0.13 8.21
CA SER A 94 17.64 -0.03 9.59
C SER A 94 16.67 0.43 10.68
N VAL A 95 15.79 1.39 10.41
CA VAL A 95 14.84 1.92 11.42
C VAL A 95 13.48 1.23 11.40
N GLY A 96 13.25 0.30 10.46
CA GLY A 96 11.99 -0.42 10.36
C GLY A 96 11.61 -0.83 8.94
N THR A 97 10.47 -1.50 8.85
CA THR A 97 9.87 -1.97 7.61
C THR A 97 8.47 -1.39 7.47
N THR A 98 8.14 -0.91 6.29
CA THR A 98 6.83 -0.34 5.97
C THR A 98 6.41 -0.84 4.61
N GLY A 99 5.13 -1.13 4.44
CA GLY A 99 4.61 -1.63 3.17
C GLY A 99 3.12 -1.40 2.99
N ILE A 100 2.68 -1.58 1.77
CA ILE A 100 1.27 -1.55 1.39
C ILE A 100 0.99 -2.62 0.34
N ARG A 101 -0.18 -3.25 0.44
CA ARG A 101 -0.66 -4.27 -0.49
C ARG A 101 -2.11 -4.03 -0.85
N ALA A 102 -2.47 -4.17 -2.12
CA ALA A 102 -3.86 -4.22 -2.54
C ALA A 102 -4.43 -5.62 -2.20
N LEU A 103 -5.43 -5.69 -1.34
CA LEU A 103 -6.17 -6.92 -1.04
C LEU A 103 -7.36 -7.10 -1.97
N TYR A 104 -7.95 -6.01 -2.43
CA TYR A 104 -9.10 -6.02 -3.33
C TYR A 104 -9.09 -4.81 -4.25
N TRP A 105 -9.55 -5.02 -5.48
CA TRP A 105 -9.70 -3.99 -6.50
C TRP A 105 -10.96 -4.22 -7.34
N SER A 106 -11.78 -3.19 -7.49
CA SER A 106 -12.92 -3.18 -8.41
C SER A 106 -12.86 -1.95 -9.32
N PRO A 107 -13.04 -2.11 -10.65
CA PRO A 107 -13.43 -3.35 -11.33
C PRO A 107 -12.31 -4.40 -11.40
N MET A 108 -12.66 -5.67 -11.21
CA MET A 108 -11.76 -6.78 -11.58
C MET A 108 -11.69 -6.84 -13.11
N ALA A 109 -10.51 -7.11 -13.69
CA ALA A 109 -10.43 -7.22 -15.13
C ALA A 109 -11.21 -8.47 -15.59
N THR A 110 -12.40 -8.27 -16.13
CA THR A 110 -13.18 -9.36 -16.71
C THR A 110 -12.50 -9.85 -17.97
N VAL A 111 -12.26 -11.16 -18.05
CA VAL A 111 -11.81 -11.82 -19.28
C VAL A 111 -12.93 -11.74 -20.32
N ALA A 112 -12.64 -11.07 -21.45
CA ALA A 112 -13.49 -10.86 -22.64
C ALA A 112 -14.70 -9.92 -22.41
N ALA A 113 -14.85 -8.80 -23.13
CA ALA A 113 -15.01 -8.76 -24.59
C ALA A 113 -14.65 -7.42 -25.25
N ASP A 114 -14.00 -6.47 -24.57
CA ASP A 114 -13.52 -5.25 -25.23
C ASP A 114 -12.22 -4.76 -24.60
N LYS A 115 -11.16 -4.63 -25.40
CA LYS A 115 -9.77 -4.43 -24.94
C LYS A 115 -9.49 -2.98 -24.53
N ARG A 116 -10.19 -2.49 -23.51
CA ARG A 116 -9.58 -1.53 -22.57
C ARG A 116 -9.18 -2.33 -21.33
N THR A 117 -7.89 -2.49 -21.13
CA THR A 117 -7.36 -3.03 -19.88
C THR A 117 -7.87 -2.14 -18.75
N GLU A 118 -8.83 -2.65 -17.96
CA GLU A 118 -9.28 -1.97 -16.74
C GLU A 118 -8.05 -1.58 -15.92
N PRO A 119 -7.99 -0.34 -15.42
CA PRO A 119 -6.82 0.13 -14.71
C PRO A 119 -6.62 -0.72 -13.46
N ARG A 120 -5.37 -1.09 -13.18
CA ARG A 120 -5.02 -1.87 -11.99
C ARG A 120 -4.04 -1.08 -11.13
N PRO A 121 -4.13 -1.18 -9.80
CA PRO A 121 -3.12 -0.64 -8.90
C PRO A 121 -1.75 -1.24 -9.20
N GLU A 122 -0.73 -0.40 -9.11
CA GLU A 122 0.67 -0.79 -9.18
C GLU A 122 1.37 -0.40 -7.88
N GLY A 123 2.22 -1.29 -7.37
CA GLY A 123 3.11 -0.99 -6.26
C GLY A 123 4.29 -0.15 -6.72
N ARG A 124 4.50 1.01 -6.09
CA ARG A 124 5.56 1.96 -6.41
C ARG A 124 6.23 2.49 -5.16
N ILE A 125 7.49 2.90 -5.30
CA ILE A 125 8.24 3.59 -4.25
C ILE A 125 8.37 5.05 -4.64
N ILE A 126 7.77 5.94 -3.85
CA ILE A 126 7.89 7.37 -4.05
C ILE A 126 9.12 7.87 -3.28
N ASN A 127 10.03 8.52 -4.00
CA ASN A 127 11.11 9.28 -3.38
C ASN A 127 10.53 10.60 -2.89
N CYS A 128 10.40 10.75 -1.57
CA CYS A 128 9.88 11.98 -1.00
C CYS A 128 10.91 13.11 -1.17
N SER A 129 10.43 14.31 -1.48
CA SER A 129 11.27 15.50 -1.54
C SER A 129 11.88 15.79 -0.17
N PRO A 130 13.09 16.37 -0.12
CA PRO A 130 13.63 16.94 1.11
C PRO A 130 12.60 17.91 1.72
N ASN A 131 12.42 17.84 3.05
CA ASN A 131 11.41 18.57 3.84
C ASN A 131 9.98 18.02 3.84
N SER A 132 9.68 16.90 3.16
CA SER A 132 8.39 16.20 3.28
C SER A 132 8.32 15.27 4.50
N ASN A 133 9.41 15.11 5.25
CA ASN A 133 9.50 14.32 6.47
C ASN A 133 10.45 15.02 7.45
N ILE A 134 10.02 15.13 8.71
CA ILE A 134 10.75 15.83 9.77
C ILE A 134 11.92 14.99 10.31
N MET A 135 11.77 13.66 10.30
CA MET A 135 12.74 12.71 10.86
C MET A 135 13.85 12.36 9.86
N PHE A 136 13.50 12.17 8.58
CA PHE A 136 14.41 11.66 7.56
C PHE A 136 14.34 12.51 6.29
N PRO A 137 15.41 13.23 5.92
CA PRO A 137 15.40 14.12 4.75
C PRO A 137 15.33 13.38 3.40
N LYS A 138 15.69 12.09 3.39
CA LYS A 138 15.62 11.20 2.22
C LYS A 138 14.71 10.02 2.56
N SER A 139 13.41 10.26 2.71
CA SER A 139 12.45 9.20 3.00
C SER A 139 11.90 8.55 1.72
N LEU A 140 11.52 7.28 1.84
CA LEU A 140 10.79 6.54 0.82
C LEU A 140 9.37 6.26 1.31
N LEU A 141 8.41 6.32 0.41
CA LEU A 141 7.00 6.02 0.68
C LEU A 141 6.51 4.89 -0.25
N PRO A 142 6.31 3.67 0.29
CA PRO A 142 5.60 2.62 -0.44
C PRO A 142 4.18 3.10 -0.78
N THR A 143 3.77 2.95 -2.03
CA THR A 143 2.52 3.53 -2.54
C THR A 143 1.86 2.57 -3.53
N LEU A 144 0.54 2.43 -3.44
CA LEU A 144 -0.28 1.90 -4.53
C LEU A 144 -0.73 3.07 -5.40
N GLN A 145 -0.59 2.94 -6.72
CA GLN A 145 -0.98 3.99 -7.66
C GLN A 145 -1.79 3.40 -8.82
N VAL A 146 -2.85 4.10 -9.23
CA VAL A 146 -3.69 3.72 -10.37
C VAL A 146 -4.27 4.96 -11.06
N GLU A 147 -4.34 4.95 -12.38
CA GLU A 147 -5.03 5.98 -13.16
C GLU A 147 -6.50 5.55 -13.36
N LEU A 148 -7.44 6.40 -12.94
CA LEU A 148 -8.86 6.12 -12.93
C LEU A 148 -9.57 6.97 -14.00
N PRO A 149 -10.01 6.40 -15.12
CA PRO A 149 -10.91 7.08 -16.04
C PRO A 149 -12.30 7.26 -15.39
N PRO A 150 -13.14 8.15 -15.94
CA PRO A 150 -14.50 8.30 -15.46
C PRO A 150 -15.37 7.08 -15.76
N ARG A 151 -16.26 6.73 -14.82
CA ARG A 151 -17.28 5.68 -15.01
C ARG A 151 -18.50 5.90 -14.10
N SER A 152 -19.59 5.19 -14.39
CA SER A 152 -20.85 5.28 -13.64
C SER A 152 -20.77 4.66 -12.24
N GLU A 153 -20.09 3.51 -12.12
CA GLU A 153 -19.96 2.78 -10.87
C GLU A 153 -18.74 3.24 -10.06
N PRO A 154 -18.76 3.21 -8.72
CA PRO A 154 -17.59 3.55 -7.93
C PRO A 154 -16.44 2.55 -8.15
N TYR A 155 -15.20 3.03 -8.08
CA TYR A 155 -14.03 2.19 -7.88
C TYR A 155 -13.90 1.82 -6.41
N TRP A 156 -13.41 0.61 -6.15
CA TRP A 156 -13.11 0.14 -4.80
C TRP A 156 -11.67 -0.33 -4.70
N LEU A 157 -10.94 0.20 -3.71
CA LEU A 157 -9.61 -0.26 -3.34
C LEU A 157 -9.61 -0.64 -1.87
N VAL A 158 -9.26 -1.88 -1.55
CA VAL A 158 -8.90 -2.27 -0.19
C VAL A 158 -7.39 -2.45 -0.14
N SER A 159 -6.72 -1.62 0.63
CA SER A 159 -5.30 -1.74 0.91
C SER A 159 -5.07 -2.24 2.34
N ALA A 160 -4.04 -3.07 2.49
CA ALA A 160 -3.47 -3.44 3.78
C ALA A 160 -2.14 -2.72 3.93
N VAL A 161 -1.99 -1.99 5.03
CA VAL A 161 -0.82 -1.17 5.33
C VAL A 161 -0.09 -1.79 6.50
N PHE A 162 1.21 -1.97 6.31
CA PHE A 162 2.10 -2.66 7.24
C PHE A 162 3.13 -1.69 7.81
N GLY A 163 3.42 -1.84 9.10
CA GLY A 163 4.55 -1.21 9.75
C GLY A 163 5.12 -2.10 10.84
N ILE A 164 6.45 -2.15 10.93
CA ILE A 164 7.16 -2.74 12.07
C ILE A 164 8.42 -1.90 12.32
N ALA A 165 8.64 -1.53 13.58
CA ALA A 165 9.84 -0.82 13.98
C ALA A 165 11.07 -1.71 13.85
N GLY A 166 12.21 -1.12 13.48
CA GLY A 166 13.48 -1.83 13.50
C GLY A 166 13.97 -1.96 14.94
N HIS A 167 14.19 -3.18 15.41
CA HIS A 167 15.00 -3.43 16.60
C HIS A 167 16.47 -3.54 16.18
N ASN A 168 17.41 -3.13 17.06
CA ASN A 168 18.85 -3.16 16.79
C ASN A 168 19.33 -4.56 16.36
N GLY A 169 19.42 -4.84 15.05
CA GLY A 169 19.90 -6.11 14.49
C GLY A 169 19.20 -6.56 13.20
N LYS A 170 19.59 -7.74 12.70
CA LYS A 170 18.95 -8.46 11.58
C LYS A 170 17.64 -9.12 12.03
N ASP A 171 16.73 -8.31 12.56
CA ASP A 171 15.41 -8.77 12.94
C ASP A 171 14.64 -9.19 11.68
N LEU A 172 14.44 -10.49 11.49
CA LEU A 172 13.74 -11.08 10.34
C LEU A 172 12.24 -11.26 10.59
N SER A 173 11.72 -10.85 11.76
CA SER A 173 10.28 -10.84 12.10
C SER A 173 9.43 -10.21 11.00
N TRP A 174 9.94 -9.15 10.37
CA TRP A 174 9.27 -8.45 9.29
C TRP A 174 8.97 -9.36 8.10
N ARG A 175 9.85 -10.33 7.77
CA ARG A 175 9.65 -11.24 6.62
C ARG A 175 8.45 -12.12 6.87
N ARG A 176 8.44 -12.79 8.03
CA ARG A 176 7.30 -13.62 8.45
C ARG A 176 6.03 -12.78 8.49
N SER A 177 6.06 -11.62 9.14
CA SER A 177 4.89 -10.74 9.29
C SER A 177 4.34 -10.19 7.96
N TRP A 178 5.21 -10.01 6.96
CA TRP A 178 4.84 -9.55 5.62
C TRP A 178 4.38 -10.70 4.69
N GLU A 179 5.02 -11.86 4.80
CA GLU A 179 4.77 -13.05 3.98
C GLU A 179 3.56 -13.86 4.49
N GLU A 180 3.29 -13.85 5.79
CA GLU A 180 2.02 -14.25 6.39
C GLU A 180 0.95 -13.27 5.92
N ARG A 181 0.52 -13.48 4.67
CA ARG A 181 -0.47 -12.64 4.00
C ARG A 181 -1.68 -12.53 4.90
N LEU A 182 -2.12 -11.29 5.08
CA LEU A 182 -3.47 -11.05 5.55
C LEU A 182 -4.44 -11.75 4.62
N ALA A 183 -5.03 -12.85 5.09
CA ALA A 183 -6.24 -13.38 4.49
C ALA A 183 -7.26 -12.24 4.52
N SER A 184 -7.93 -11.95 3.40
CA SER A 184 -9.01 -10.97 3.41
C SER A 184 -10.01 -11.41 4.47
N PRO A 185 -10.28 -10.61 5.51
CA PRO A 185 -11.20 -11.04 6.55
C PRO A 185 -12.57 -11.36 5.93
N LEU A 186 -13.23 -12.44 6.36
CA LEU A 186 -14.54 -12.86 5.78
C LEU A 186 -15.60 -11.74 5.86
N TRP A 187 -15.52 -10.88 6.88
CA TRP A 187 -16.40 -9.73 7.01
C TRP A 187 -16.19 -8.67 5.92
N LEU A 188 -14.96 -8.53 5.40
CA LEU A 188 -14.66 -7.59 4.32
C LEU A 188 -15.37 -8.00 3.03
N THR A 189 -15.44 -9.31 2.75
CA THR A 189 -16.16 -9.85 1.60
C THR A 189 -17.66 -9.58 1.69
N HIS A 190 -18.26 -9.66 2.88
CA HIS A 190 -19.67 -9.29 3.08
C HIS A 190 -19.91 -7.79 2.84
N ILE A 191 -19.05 -6.92 3.38
CA ILE A 191 -19.16 -5.48 3.16
C ILE A 191 -19.06 -5.12 1.68
N LEU A 192 -18.17 -5.76 0.92
CA LEU A 192 -18.02 -5.51 -0.52
C LEU A 192 -19.18 -6.06 -1.36
N ASN A 193 -19.93 -7.04 -0.84
CA ASN A 193 -21.11 -7.60 -1.52
C ASN A 193 -22.41 -6.84 -1.22
N ASP A 194 -22.46 -6.14 -0.08
CA ASP A 194 -23.63 -5.37 0.37
C ASP A 194 -23.61 -3.89 -0.07
N LEU A 195 -22.55 -3.43 -0.75
CA LEU A 195 -22.30 -2.05 -1.19
C LEU A 195 -22.26 -1.89 -2.72
#